data_AF-T2KN26-F1
#
_entry.id   AF-T2KN26-F1
#
_cell.length_a   1.000
_cell.length_b   1.000
_cell.length_c   1.000
_cell.angle_alpha   90.00
_cell.angle_beta   90.00
_cell.angle_gamma   90.00
#
_symmetry.space_group_name_H-M   'P 1'
#
loop_
_entity.id
_entity.type
_entity.pdbx_description
1 polymer ?
#
loop_
_entity_poly.entity_id
_entity_poly.type
_entity_poly.pdbx_seq_one_letter_code
_entity_poly.pdbx_strand_id
1 'polypeptide(L)'
;MSRGDKNGGGRMLVDMVKDPFENINILNEKPELQKKMAKLWNDWNAKNEPNKYLPAGAYQKARLNFYEDLRKKLDEAAAKEKLLVID
;
A
#
# COMPACT_ATOMS: atom_id res chain seq x y z
N MET A 1 -13.43 -2.48 10.20
CA MET A 1 -14.31 -1.65 9.34
C MET A 1 -13.51 -1.23 8.12
N SER A 2 -13.74 -1.89 6.97
CA SER A 2 -13.16 -1.44 5.70
C SER A 2 -13.98 -0.24 5.22
N ARG A 3 -13.49 0.98 5.49
CA ARG A 3 -14.04 2.20 4.89
C ARG A 3 -13.28 2.47 3.60
N GLY A 4 -13.77 1.86 2.52
CA GLY A 4 -13.29 2.13 1.17
C GLY A 4 -13.12 0.85 0.36
N ASP A 5 -14.20 0.36 -0.22
CA ASP A 5 -14.31 0.40 -1.69
C ASP A 5 -15.66 -0.13 -2.15
N LYS A 6 -16.45 0.73 -2.79
CA LYS A 6 -17.32 0.38 -3.92
C LYS A 6 -17.35 1.62 -4.83
N ASN A 7 -16.42 1.67 -5.78
CA ASN A 7 -16.30 2.62 -6.91
C ASN A 7 -15.30 3.79 -6.79
N GLY A 8 -14.23 3.70 -6.00
CA GLY A 8 -13.33 4.87 -5.86
C GLY A 8 -11.86 4.66 -5.48
N GLY A 9 -11.33 3.45 -5.26
CA GLY A 9 -9.91 3.25 -5.00
C GLY A 9 -9.37 4.11 -3.85
N GLY A 10 -10.14 4.20 -2.76
CA GLY A 10 -9.81 5.00 -1.58
C GLY A 10 -9.91 6.53 -1.72
N ARG A 11 -10.31 7.08 -2.89
CA ARG A 11 -10.45 8.53 -3.08
C ARG A 11 -11.79 9.03 -2.57
N MET A 12 -11.75 10.09 -1.75
CA MET A 12 -12.94 10.76 -1.23
C MET A 12 -12.85 12.27 -1.46
N LEU A 13 -14.00 12.88 -1.70
CA LEU A 13 -14.22 14.31 -1.62
C LEU A 13 -15.44 14.52 -0.73
N VAL A 14 -15.33 15.36 0.29
CA VAL A 14 -16.35 15.55 1.33
C VAL A 14 -16.55 17.03 1.59
N ASP A 15 -17.80 17.43 1.86
CA ASP A 15 -18.15 18.76 2.36
C ASP A 15 -18.17 18.74 3.89
N MET A 16 -17.09 19.20 4.53
CA MET A 16 -16.94 19.17 6.00
C MET A 16 -17.92 20.10 6.74
N VAL A 17 -18.57 21.06 6.05
CA VAL A 17 -19.56 21.93 6.67
C VAL A 17 -20.88 21.17 6.87
N LYS A 18 -21.24 20.32 5.91
CA LYS A 18 -22.50 19.55 5.93
C LYS A 18 -22.33 18.13 6.47
N ASP A 19 -21.15 17.55 6.30
CA ASP A 19 -20.82 16.18 6.68
C ASP A 19 -19.45 16.13 7.38
N PRO A 20 -19.36 16.61 8.63
CA PRO A 20 -18.10 16.69 9.38
C PRO A 20 -17.53 15.32 9.76
N PHE A 21 -18.28 14.24 9.59
CA PHE A 21 -17.86 12.87 9.91
C PHE A 21 -17.55 12.04 8.65
N GLU A 22 -17.49 12.67 7.47
CA GLU A 22 -17.07 12.05 6.21
C GLU A 22 -17.86 10.78 5.83
N ASN A 23 -19.18 10.82 6.05
CA ASN A 23 -20.08 9.72 5.72
C ASN A 23 -20.45 9.67 4.23
N ILE A 24 -20.40 10.81 3.53
CA ILE A 24 -20.91 11.00 2.17
C ILE A 24 -19.75 11.43 1.26
N ASN A 25 -19.42 10.56 0.30
CA ASN A 25 -18.42 10.86 -0.71
C ASN A 25 -19.07 11.51 -1.95
N ILE A 26 -18.81 12.79 -2.16
CA ILE A 26 -19.37 13.60 -3.27
C ILE A 26 -18.44 13.66 -4.50
N LEU A 27 -17.41 12.79 -4.57
CA LEU A 27 -16.38 12.82 -5.63
C LEU A 27 -16.97 12.81 -7.05
N ASN A 28 -17.95 11.94 -7.31
CA ASN A 28 -18.54 11.78 -8.64
C ASN A 28 -19.56 12.88 -8.98
N GLU A 29 -20.03 13.63 -7.98
CA GLU A 29 -21.03 14.70 -8.16
C GLU A 29 -20.36 16.03 -8.54
N LYS A 30 -19.05 16.19 -8.28
CA LYS A 30 -18.31 17.45 -8.44
C LYS A 30 -17.00 17.26 -9.25
N PRO A 31 -17.06 16.84 -10.52
CA PRO A 31 -15.87 16.53 -11.33
C PRO A 31 -14.94 17.74 -11.53
N GLU A 32 -15.48 18.94 -11.68
CA GLU A 32 -14.66 20.16 -11.82
C GLU A 32 -13.92 20.51 -10.53
N LEU A 33 -14.56 20.31 -9.37
CA LEU A 33 -13.93 20.50 -8.07
C LEU A 33 -12.81 19.48 -7.86
N GLN A 34 -13.04 18.21 -8.23
CA GLN A 34 -12.02 17.17 -8.20
C GLN A 34 -10.77 17.54 -9.01
N LYS A 35 -10.95 18.03 -10.26
CA LYS A 35 -9.84 18.50 -11.10
C LYS A 35 -9.07 19.64 -10.44
N LYS A 36 -9.79 20.62 -9.88
CA LYS A 36 -9.18 21.76 -9.18
C LYS A 36 -8.36 21.31 -7.97
N MET A 37 -8.90 20.40 -7.16
CA MET A 37 -8.19 19.85 -6.00
C MET A 37 -6.95 19.05 -6.41
N ALA A 38 -7.05 18.22 -7.45
CA ALA A 38 -5.90 17.47 -7.97
C ALA A 38 -4.79 18.40 -8.46
N LYS A 39 -5.14 19.50 -9.14
CA LYS A 39 -4.15 20.52 -9.56
C LYS A 39 -3.45 21.13 -8.35
N LEU A 40 -4.20 21.59 -7.35
CA LEU A 40 -3.63 22.19 -6.13
C LEU A 40 -2.71 21.19 -5.39
N TRP A 41 -3.13 19.93 -5.29
CA TRP A 41 -2.34 18.88 -4.68
C TRP A 41 -1.01 18.66 -5.42
N ASN A 42 -1.04 18.61 -6.75
CA ASN A 42 0.15 18.44 -7.57
C ASN A 42 1.08 19.64 -7.48
N ASP A 43 0.53 20.86 -7.55
CA ASP A 43 1.31 22.09 -7.44
C ASP A 43 2.00 22.18 -6.06
N TRP A 44 1.29 21.81 -4.99
CA TRP A 44 1.83 21.79 -3.63
C TRP A 44 2.92 20.72 -3.46
N ASN A 45 2.75 19.54 -4.06
CA ASN A 45 3.72 18.45 -3.96
C ASN A 45 4.85 18.50 -5.01
N ALA A 46 4.86 19.48 -5.92
CA ALA A 46 5.75 19.47 -7.09
C ALA A 46 7.25 19.43 -6.75
N LYS A 47 7.62 19.90 -5.55
CA LYS A 47 9.00 19.92 -5.06
C LYS A 47 9.26 18.96 -3.90
N ASN A 48 8.27 18.13 -3.55
CA ASN A 48 8.44 17.16 -2.47
C ASN A 48 9.29 15.99 -2.96
N GLU A 49 10.27 15.59 -2.16
CA GLU A 49 11.03 14.38 -2.42
C GLU A 49 10.21 13.15 -1.99
N PRO A 50 10.02 12.16 -2.88
CA PRO A 50 9.34 10.92 -2.51
C PRO A 50 10.09 10.19 -1.40
N ASN A 51 9.35 9.58 -0.46
CA ASN A 51 9.96 8.76 0.57
C ASN A 51 10.63 7.53 -0.06
N LYS A 52 11.97 7.47 0.02
CA LYS A 52 12.79 6.35 -0.44
C LYS A 52 12.65 5.08 0.40
N TYR A 53 12.13 5.19 1.61
CA TYR A 53 12.02 4.07 2.55
C TYR A 53 10.64 3.44 2.49
N LEU A 54 10.62 2.11 2.63
CA LEU A 54 9.38 1.38 2.75
C LEU A 54 8.64 1.78 4.04
N PRO A 55 7.31 1.92 4.01
CA PRO A 55 6.53 2.05 5.23
C PRO A 55 6.67 0.76 6.07
N ALA A 56 6.54 0.89 7.39
CA ALA A 56 6.80 -0.21 8.34
C ALA A 56 6.11 -1.53 7.98
N GLY A 57 4.83 -1.47 7.56
CA GLY A 57 4.09 -2.67 7.14
C GLY A 57 4.64 -3.33 5.88
N ALA A 58 5.07 -2.54 4.90
CA ALA A 58 5.70 -3.07 3.68
C ALA A 58 7.08 -3.67 3.99
N TYR A 59 7.85 -3.05 4.88
CA TYR A 59 9.12 -3.57 5.33
C TYR A 59 8.97 -4.90 6.07
N GLN A 60 7.99 -4.99 6.99
CA GLN A 60 7.69 -6.23 7.71
C GLN A 60 7.29 -7.35 6.75
N LYS A 61 6.43 -7.05 5.77
CA LYS A 61 6.03 -8.02 4.74
C LYS A 61 7.23 -8.50 3.93
N ALA A 62 8.07 -7.59 3.45
CA ALA A 62 9.27 -7.94 2.70
C ALA A 62 10.20 -8.85 3.51
N ARG A 63 10.38 -8.55 4.80
CA ARG A 63 11.20 -9.37 5.71
C ARG A 63 10.63 -10.77 5.92
N LEU A 64 9.31 -10.90 6.12
CA LEU A 64 8.67 -12.21 6.29
C LEU A 64 8.81 -13.06 5.03
N ASN A 65 8.51 -12.49 3.86
CA ASN A 65 8.66 -13.16 2.58
C ASN A 65 10.11 -13.64 2.36
N PHE A 66 11.09 -12.80 2.68
CA PHE A 66 12.50 -13.18 2.59
C PHE A 66 12.83 -14.44 3.41
N TYR A 67 12.39 -14.50 4.67
CA TYR A 67 12.65 -15.66 5.52
C TYR A 67 11.88 -16.91 5.10
N GLU A 68 10.65 -16.75 4.60
CA GLU A 68 9.86 -17.85 4.05
C GLU A 68 10.54 -18.46 2.82
N ASP A 69 10.97 -17.62 1.87
CA ASP A 69 11.69 -18.05 0.67
C ASP A 69 13.03 -18.70 1.01
N LEU A 70 13.76 -18.13 1.98
CA LEU A 70 15.01 -18.71 2.46
C LEU A 70 14.78 -20.09 3.08
N ARG A 71 13.76 -20.22 3.93
CA ARG A 71 13.44 -21.49 4.59
C ARG A 71 13.10 -22.57 3.58
N LYS A 72 12.23 -22.26 2.62
CA LYS A 72 11.86 -23.19 1.55
C LYS A 72 13.09 -23.69 0.78
N LYS A 73 14.02 -22.79 0.41
CA LYS A 73 15.26 -23.17 -0.29
C LYS A 73 16.14 -24.11 0.54
N LEU A 74 16.27 -23.85 1.84
CA LEU A 74 17.07 -24.68 2.73
C LEU A 74 16.46 -26.07 2.93
N ASP A 75 15.14 -26.15 3.10
CA ASP A 75 14.44 -27.42 3.24
C ASP A 75 14.55 -28.27 1.95
N GLU A 76 14.43 -27.65 0.77
CA GLU A 76 14.63 -28.32 -0.53
C GLU A 76 16.06 -28.80 -0.74
N ALA A 77 17.06 -28.07 -0.23
CA ALA A 77 18.46 -28.47 -0.31
C ALA A 77 18.77 -29.64 0.63
N ALA A 78 18.32 -29.55 1.88
CA ALA A 78 18.49 -30.61 2.89
C ALA A 78 17.82 -31.92 2.46
N ALA A 79 16.65 -31.85 1.82
CA ALA A 79 15.96 -33.03 1.30
C ALA A 79 16.73 -33.77 0.19
N LYS A 80 17.66 -33.10 -0.50
CA LYS A 80 18.50 -33.69 -1.56
C LYS A 80 19.87 -34.16 -1.05
N GLU A 81 20.22 -33.81 0.18
CA GLU A 81 21.52 -34.10 0.76
C GLU A 81 21.62 -35.60 1.08
N LYS A 82 22.68 -36.24 0.58
CA LYS A 82 22.96 -37.65 0.90
C LYS A 82 23.81 -37.71 2.16
N LEU A 83 23.58 -38.74 2.97
CA LEU A 83 24.42 -39.02 4.12
C LEU A 83 25.88 -39.20 3.69
N LEU A 84 26.79 -38.57 4.41
CA LEU A 84 28.22 -38.81 4.28
C LEU A 84 28.50 -40.25 4.72
N VAL A 85 29.15 -41.04 3.85
CA VAL A 85 29.68 -42.37 4.18
C VAL A 85 31.20 -42.26 4.23
N ILE A 86 31.81 -42.70 5.33
CA ILE A 86 33.28 -42.75 5.51
C ILE A 86 33.64 -44.23 5.68
N ASP A 87 34.55 -44.73 4.85
CA ASP A 87 35.08 -46.11 4.90
C ASP A 87 36.28 -46.24 5.86
#